data_AF-A0A497RMJ7-F1
#
_entry.id   AF-A0A497RMJ7-F1
#
_cell.length_a   1.000
_cell.length_b   1.000
_cell.length_c   1.000
_cell.angle_alpha   90.00
_cell.angle_beta   90.00
_cell.angle_gamma   90.00
#
_symmetry.space_group_name_H-M   'P 1'
#
loop_
_entity.id
_entity.type
_entity.pdbx_description
1 polymer ?
#
loop_
_entity_poly.entity_id
_entity_poly.type
_entity_poly.pdbx_seq_one_letter_code
_entity_poly.pdbx_strand_id
1 'polypeptide(L)'
;MAKKGQISMELIITIAFTLFIFIIVALFASEKNRESDDFKIKIDTKRICKSVADNINNIAEQGSGFYRYFSLPRRVYGEHEYNISIYGNWVEISLEDHHYTRINQIVTSNVTVFCLDKGLNKRNKIFNDRERIFIICHKPELMMVNGSFHPVSALANESINVSIDVINFGPVDCGQFRVLFNNTILNNTISVVVPSLKSEEVAEVWFNMTTPETTGYYPIEIKIDVNNSVNESIESNNFYNGTLNVV
;
A
#
# COMPACT_ATOMS: atom_id res chain seq x y z
N MET A 1 -5.27 61.73 58.58
CA MET A 1 -4.37 60.60 58.24
C MET A 1 -5.07 59.49 57.44
N ALA A 2 -6.15 59.76 56.68
CA ALA A 2 -6.99 58.73 56.04
C ALA A 2 -6.70 58.43 54.55
N LYS A 3 -5.89 59.26 53.86
CA LYS A 3 -5.70 59.14 52.41
C LYS A 3 -4.81 57.98 51.94
N LYS A 4 -3.90 57.46 52.78
CA LYS A 4 -3.00 56.36 52.39
C LYS A 4 -3.70 54.98 52.30
N GLY A 5 -4.74 54.75 53.11
CA GLY A 5 -5.51 53.51 53.10
C GLY A 5 -6.45 53.39 51.90
N GLN A 6 -7.04 54.51 51.46
CA GLN A 6 -7.97 54.53 50.32
C GLN A 6 -7.26 54.26 48.99
N ILE A 7 -6.07 54.84 48.77
CA ILE A 7 -5.27 54.62 47.55
C ILE A 7 -4.84 53.14 47.43
N SER A 8 -4.58 52.47 48.56
CA SER A 8 -4.18 51.06 48.56
C SER A 8 -5.36 50.13 48.18
N MET A 9 -6.58 50.47 48.62
CA MET A 9 -7.79 49.70 48.26
C MET A 9 -8.18 49.88 46.79
N GLU A 10 -8.14 51.11 46.26
CA GLU A 10 -8.41 51.38 44.84
C GLU A 10 -7.42 50.65 43.92
N LEU A 11 -6.14 50.61 44.29
CA LEU A 11 -5.11 49.89 43.54
C LEU A 11 -5.39 48.37 43.53
N ILE A 12 -5.72 47.78 44.69
CA ILE A 12 -6.03 46.34 44.79
C ILE A 12 -7.26 45.98 43.94
N ILE A 13 -8.32 46.79 44.01
CA ILE A 13 -9.54 46.57 43.22
C ILE A 13 -9.23 46.66 41.72
N THR A 14 -8.42 47.64 41.31
CA THR A 14 -8.03 47.83 39.91
C THR A 14 -7.21 46.65 39.38
N ILE A 15 -6.25 46.15 40.17
CA ILE A 15 -5.46 44.96 39.81
C ILE A 15 -6.36 43.72 39.75
N ALA A 16 -7.24 43.52 40.73
CA ALA A 16 -8.15 42.38 40.76
C ALA A 16 -9.09 42.38 39.54
N PHE A 17 -9.63 43.54 39.17
CA PHE A 17 -10.48 43.69 37.99
C PHE A 17 -9.71 43.44 36.69
N THR A 18 -8.47 43.91 36.60
CA THR A 18 -7.59 43.68 35.44
C THR A 18 -7.27 42.19 35.29
N LEU A 19 -6.94 41.50 36.39
CA LEU A 19 -6.71 40.06 36.40
C LEU A 19 -7.97 39.28 36.03
N PHE A 20 -9.13 39.71 36.51
CA PHE A 20 -10.40 39.07 36.16
C PHE A 20 -10.70 39.16 34.66
N ILE A 21 -10.51 40.33 34.06
CA ILE A 21 -10.62 40.50 32.59
C ILE A 21 -9.61 39.60 31.87
N PHE A 22 -8.36 39.57 32.34
CA PHE A 22 -7.32 38.74 31.74
C PHE A 22 -7.67 37.25 31.78
N ILE A 23 -8.23 36.77 32.89
CA ILE A 23 -8.71 35.38 33.03
C ILE A 23 -9.84 35.09 32.03
N ILE A 24 -10.82 35.99 31.90
CA ILE A 24 -11.92 35.80 30.93
C ILE A 24 -11.38 35.74 29.50
N VAL A 25 -10.47 36.65 29.13
CA VAL A 25 -9.86 36.67 27.80
C VAL A 25 -9.04 35.39 27.56
N ALA A 26 -8.29 34.92 28.57
CA ALA A 26 -7.52 33.69 28.48
C ALA A 26 -8.41 32.45 28.30
N LEU A 27 -9.52 32.36 29.02
CA LEU A 27 -10.51 31.29 28.85
C LEU A 27 -11.13 31.30 27.45
N PHE A 28 -11.55 32.48 26.97
CA PHE A 28 -12.10 32.63 25.63
C PHE A 28 -11.08 32.27 24.54
N ALA A 29 -9.83 32.71 24.69
CA ALA A 29 -8.75 32.36 23.77
C ALA A 29 -8.48 30.85 23.77
N SER A 30 -8.50 30.21 24.94
CA SER A 30 -8.34 28.75 25.05
C SER A 30 -9.45 27.98 24.35
N GLU A 31 -10.70 28.41 24.52
CA GLU A 31 -11.85 27.80 23.86
C GLU A 31 -11.77 27.98 22.34
N LYS A 32 -11.44 29.19 21.88
CA LYS A 32 -11.29 29.50 20.45
C LYS A 32 -10.16 28.72 19.79
N ASN A 33 -9.04 28.52 20.49
CA ASN A 33 -7.94 27.70 20.01
C ASN A 33 -8.38 26.24 19.86
N ARG A 34 -9.11 25.68 20.83
CA ARG A 34 -9.65 24.32 20.75
C ARG A 34 -10.58 24.14 19.55
N GLU A 35 -11.52 25.08 19.32
CA GLU A 35 -12.38 25.06 18.13
C GLU A 35 -11.58 25.13 16.82
N SER A 36 -10.52 25.95 16.80
CA SER A 36 -9.66 26.10 15.63
C SER A 36 -8.93 24.80 15.32
N ASP A 37 -8.38 24.14 16.34
CA ASP A 37 -7.65 22.89 16.17
C ASP A 37 -8.57 21.74 15.74
N ASP A 38 -9.77 21.63 16.32
CA ASP A 38 -10.82 20.70 15.86
C ASP A 38 -11.15 20.92 14.37
N PHE A 39 -11.24 22.18 13.94
CA PHE A 39 -11.51 22.52 12.55
C PHE A 39 -10.34 22.15 11.62
N LYS A 40 -9.10 22.34 12.06
CA LYS A 40 -7.92 21.94 11.29
C LYS A 40 -7.83 20.42 11.14
N ILE A 41 -8.08 19.67 12.22
CA ILE A 41 -8.19 18.20 12.18
C ILE A 41 -9.27 17.79 11.16
N LYS A 42 -10.42 18.47 11.18
CA LYS A 42 -11.52 18.21 10.24
C LYS A 42 -11.15 18.41 8.77
N ILE A 43 -10.42 19.47 8.46
CA ILE A 43 -9.95 19.74 7.10
C ILE A 43 -8.89 18.72 6.69
N ASP A 44 -7.95 18.41 7.57
CA ASP A 44 -6.84 17.53 7.25
C ASP A 44 -7.29 16.09 6.99
N THR A 45 -8.15 15.56 7.85
CA THR A 45 -8.81 14.25 7.66
C THR A 45 -9.61 14.20 6.35
N LYS A 46 -10.36 15.26 6.02
CA LYS A 46 -11.07 15.37 4.74
C LYS A 46 -10.11 15.32 3.56
N ARG A 47 -8.98 16.03 3.64
CA ARG A 47 -7.94 16.05 2.60
C ARG A 47 -7.35 14.65 2.39
N ILE A 48 -6.99 13.94 3.45
CA ILE A 48 -6.40 12.59 3.36
C ILE A 48 -7.42 11.61 2.79
N CYS A 49 -8.65 11.60 3.33
CA CYS A 49 -9.72 10.72 2.87
C CYS A 49 -10.04 10.98 1.39
N LYS A 50 -10.07 12.25 0.97
CA LYS A 50 -10.28 12.62 -0.44
C LYS A 50 -9.12 12.18 -1.31
N SER A 51 -7.89 12.35 -0.85
CA SER A 51 -6.70 11.92 -1.60
C SER A 51 -6.71 10.41 -1.86
N VAL A 52 -7.06 9.59 -0.86
CA VAL A 52 -7.18 8.13 -1.05
C VAL A 52 -8.29 7.79 -2.05
N ALA A 53 -9.47 8.40 -1.88
CA ALA A 53 -10.60 8.18 -2.80
C ALA A 53 -10.27 8.59 -4.24
N ASP A 54 -9.65 9.75 -4.43
CA ASP A 54 -9.24 10.25 -5.75
C ASP A 54 -8.19 9.32 -6.39
N ASN A 55 -7.25 8.76 -5.63
CA ASN A 55 -6.31 7.75 -6.15
C ASN A 55 -7.03 6.49 -6.64
N ILE A 56 -7.99 5.97 -5.86
CA ILE A 56 -8.80 4.80 -6.26
C ILE A 56 -9.60 5.11 -7.52
N ASN A 57 -10.29 6.25 -7.56
CA ASN A 57 -11.11 6.64 -8.70
C ASN A 57 -10.28 6.81 -9.97
N ASN A 58 -9.12 7.45 -9.88
CA ASN A 58 -8.21 7.60 -11.02
C ASN A 58 -7.77 6.24 -11.57
N ILE A 59 -7.42 5.27 -10.72
CA ILE A 59 -7.03 3.92 -11.16
C ILE A 59 -8.23 3.16 -11.76
N ALA A 60 -9.42 3.34 -11.21
CA ALA A 60 -10.65 2.76 -11.73
C ALA A 60 -10.97 3.27 -13.14
N GLU A 61 -10.85 4.58 -13.36
CA GLU A 61 -11.19 5.26 -14.62
C GLU A 61 -10.17 4.96 -15.74
N GLN A 62 -8.89 4.82 -15.42
CA GLN A 62 -7.85 4.51 -16.42
C GLN A 62 -7.90 3.07 -16.94
N GLY A 63 -8.37 2.13 -16.11
CA GLY A 63 -8.51 0.73 -16.49
C GLY A 63 -7.26 -0.13 -16.26
N SER A 64 -7.32 -1.37 -16.73
CA SER A 64 -6.35 -2.43 -16.45
C SER A 64 -4.93 -2.10 -16.92
N GLY A 65 -3.92 -2.46 -16.11
CA GLY A 65 -2.51 -2.22 -16.38
C GLY A 65 -2.00 -0.86 -15.89
N PHE A 66 -2.88 0.04 -15.45
CA PHE A 66 -2.48 1.32 -14.88
C PHE A 66 -2.17 1.20 -13.38
N TYR A 67 -1.12 1.88 -12.94
CA TYR A 67 -0.73 1.95 -11.54
C TYR A 67 -0.24 3.35 -11.16
N ARG A 68 -0.29 3.65 -9.86
CA ARG A 68 0.28 4.87 -9.27
C ARG A 68 0.84 4.62 -7.88
N TYR A 69 1.71 5.52 -7.47
CA TYR A 69 2.21 5.62 -6.12
C TYR A 69 1.51 6.74 -5.36
N PHE A 70 1.24 6.53 -4.09
CA PHE A 70 0.78 7.57 -3.19
C PHE A 70 1.34 7.37 -1.78
N SER A 71 1.35 8.44 -1.01
CA SER A 71 1.85 8.44 0.36
C SER A 71 0.81 9.02 1.28
N LEU A 72 0.80 8.51 2.51
CA LEU A 72 -0.11 8.91 3.56
C LEU A 72 0.70 9.64 4.64
N PRO A 73 0.18 10.72 5.23
CA PRO A 73 0.87 11.33 6.38
C PRO A 73 0.91 10.32 7.54
N ARG A 74 1.92 10.43 8.42
CA ARG A 74 2.02 9.52 9.57
C ARG A 74 0.87 9.76 10.56
N ARG A 75 0.52 11.02 10.75
CA ARG A 75 -0.46 11.56 11.69
C ARG A 75 -1.23 12.68 11.00
N VAL A 76 -2.42 12.97 11.51
CA VAL A 76 -3.14 14.18 11.13
C VAL A 76 -2.57 15.39 11.89
N TYR A 77 -3.06 16.58 11.57
CA TYR A 77 -2.83 17.79 12.34
C TYR A 77 -2.94 17.55 13.86
N GLY A 78 -2.00 18.08 14.64
CA GLY A 78 -1.98 17.89 16.10
C GLY A 78 -1.34 16.58 16.56
N GLU A 79 -0.66 15.85 15.67
CA GLU A 79 0.00 14.57 15.96
C GLU A 79 -0.98 13.42 16.33
N HIS A 80 -2.26 13.55 15.97
CA HIS A 80 -3.23 12.49 16.25
C HIS A 80 -3.08 11.31 15.28
N GLU A 81 -3.23 10.12 15.83
CA GLU A 81 -3.31 8.89 15.06
C GLU A 81 -4.69 8.75 14.41
N TYR A 82 -4.73 8.07 13.28
CA TYR A 82 -5.96 7.88 12.52
C TYR A 82 -5.92 6.53 11.82
N ASN A 83 -7.08 5.89 11.68
CA ASN A 83 -7.23 4.64 10.95
C ASN A 83 -7.87 4.91 9.59
N ILE A 84 -7.55 4.09 8.60
CA ILE A 84 -8.14 4.14 7.26
C ILE A 84 -8.80 2.79 7.01
N SER A 85 -10.07 2.82 6.65
CA SER A 85 -10.84 1.65 6.28
C SER A 85 -11.40 1.86 4.88
N ILE A 86 -11.34 0.84 4.03
CA ILE A 86 -11.93 0.86 2.70
C ILE A 86 -12.89 -0.32 2.64
N TYR A 87 -14.17 -0.04 2.42
CA TYR A 87 -15.22 -1.07 2.42
C TYR A 87 -16.35 -0.67 1.49
N GLY A 88 -16.90 -1.65 0.77
CA GLY A 88 -17.89 -1.38 -0.28
C GLY A 88 -17.36 -0.31 -1.22
N ASN A 89 -18.12 0.77 -1.38
CA ASN A 89 -17.76 1.93 -2.20
C ASN A 89 -17.35 3.15 -1.36
N TRP A 90 -16.75 2.94 -0.19
CA TRP A 90 -16.40 4.00 0.75
C TRP A 90 -14.95 3.90 1.22
N VAL A 91 -14.33 5.08 1.36
CA VAL A 91 -13.09 5.28 2.12
C VAL A 91 -13.48 6.00 3.40
N GLU A 92 -13.14 5.41 4.54
CA GLU A 92 -13.35 5.96 5.86
C GLU A 92 -12.02 6.28 6.54
N ILE A 93 -11.95 7.45 7.18
CA ILE A 93 -10.91 7.80 8.14
C ILE A 93 -11.55 8.00 9.50
N SER A 94 -11.06 7.29 10.50
CA SER A 94 -11.52 7.39 11.89
C SER A 94 -10.39 7.81 12.82
N LEU A 95 -10.71 8.68 13.77
CA LEU A 95 -9.84 9.12 14.86
C LEU A 95 -10.47 8.68 16.17
N GLU A 96 -9.80 7.77 16.87
CA GLU A 96 -10.30 7.19 18.12
C GLU A 96 -10.47 8.26 19.21
N ASP A 97 -9.48 9.15 19.35
CA ASP A 97 -9.45 10.19 20.40
C ASP A 97 -10.56 11.24 20.28
N HIS A 98 -11.10 11.46 19.07
CA HIS A 98 -12.05 12.55 18.80
C HIS A 98 -13.45 12.04 18.39
N HIS A 99 -13.69 10.72 18.44
CA HIS A 99 -14.90 10.06 17.92
C HIS A 99 -15.30 10.60 16.55
N TYR A 100 -14.30 10.83 15.71
CA TYR A 100 -14.46 11.58 14.49
C TYR A 100 -14.23 10.68 13.29
N THR A 101 -15.25 10.62 12.43
CA THR A 101 -15.23 9.79 11.22
C THR A 101 -15.48 10.65 10.00
N ARG A 102 -14.68 10.43 8.95
CA ARG A 102 -14.90 11.00 7.62
C ARG A 102 -14.98 9.91 6.59
N ILE A 103 -15.95 10.07 5.71
CA ILE A 103 -16.24 9.10 4.66
C ILE A 103 -16.23 9.86 3.33
N ASN A 104 -15.61 9.26 2.32
CA ASN A 104 -15.75 9.67 0.93
C ASN A 104 -16.14 8.46 0.08
N GLN A 105 -16.99 8.73 -0.92
CA GLN A 105 -17.41 7.71 -1.88
C GLN A 105 -16.31 7.48 -2.92
N ILE A 106 -16.15 6.21 -3.32
CA ILE A 106 -15.35 5.79 -4.46
C ILE A 106 -16.24 5.20 -5.56
N VAL A 107 -15.76 5.25 -6.80
CA VAL A 107 -16.53 4.86 -8.00
C VAL A 107 -16.69 3.35 -8.18
N THR A 108 -15.91 2.55 -7.46
CA THR A 108 -15.93 1.09 -7.52
C THR A 108 -15.86 0.48 -6.12
N SER A 109 -16.47 -0.68 -5.96
CA SER A 109 -16.34 -1.50 -4.75
C SER A 109 -15.34 -2.65 -4.88
N ASN A 110 -14.75 -2.84 -6.07
CA ASN A 110 -13.80 -3.92 -6.35
C ASN A 110 -12.37 -3.54 -5.94
N VAL A 111 -12.21 -3.14 -4.68
CA VAL A 111 -10.93 -2.72 -4.09
C VAL A 111 -10.49 -3.76 -3.07
N THR A 112 -9.23 -4.21 -3.17
CA THR A 112 -8.60 -5.09 -2.19
C THR A 112 -7.37 -4.40 -1.62
N VAL A 113 -7.37 -4.21 -0.31
CA VAL A 113 -6.28 -3.57 0.42
C VAL A 113 -5.52 -4.67 1.15
N PHE A 114 -4.27 -4.90 0.77
CA PHE A 114 -3.41 -5.85 1.48
C PHE A 114 -2.74 -5.19 2.67
N CYS A 115 -2.24 -3.97 2.47
CA CYS A 115 -1.63 -3.17 3.51
C CYS A 115 -1.56 -1.69 3.09
N LEU A 116 -1.43 -0.81 4.08
CA LEU A 116 -1.32 0.64 3.91
C LEU A 116 -0.31 1.19 4.93
N ASP A 117 0.84 1.65 4.43
CA ASP A 117 1.85 2.29 5.25
C ASP A 117 1.61 3.80 5.36
N LYS A 118 1.74 4.31 6.59
CA LYS A 118 1.67 5.73 6.90
C LYS A 118 3.08 6.32 7.03
N GLY A 119 3.27 7.53 6.52
CA GLY A 119 4.54 8.24 6.44
C GLY A 119 4.81 8.77 5.03
N LEU A 120 5.20 10.04 4.92
CA LEU A 120 5.43 10.67 3.60
C LEU A 120 6.66 10.10 2.86
N ASN A 121 7.53 9.39 3.57
CA ASN A 121 8.66 8.64 3.00
C ASN A 121 8.28 7.22 2.55
N LYS A 122 7.05 6.77 2.85
CA LYS A 122 6.55 5.45 2.44
C LYS A 122 5.70 5.63 1.19
N ARG A 123 5.95 4.76 0.20
CA ARG A 123 5.19 4.71 -1.06
C ARG A 123 4.29 3.49 -1.01
N ASN A 124 2.98 3.72 -0.96
CA ASN A 124 1.98 2.70 -1.26
C ASN A 124 1.79 2.68 -2.78
N LYS A 125 1.53 1.50 -3.34
CA LYS A 125 1.20 1.35 -4.77
C LYS A 125 -0.25 0.94 -4.89
N ILE A 126 -0.95 1.58 -5.83
CA ILE A 126 -2.31 1.23 -6.22
C ILE A 126 -2.32 0.90 -7.71
N PHE A 127 -2.94 -0.19 -8.09
CA PHE A 127 -2.97 -0.64 -9.47
C PHE A 127 -4.27 -1.36 -9.83
N ASN A 128 -4.60 -1.35 -11.12
CA ASN A 128 -5.73 -2.05 -11.68
C ASN A 128 -5.23 -3.30 -12.42
N ASP A 129 -5.64 -4.46 -11.94
CA ASP A 129 -5.46 -5.73 -12.65
C ASP A 129 -6.83 -6.33 -12.96
N ARG A 130 -7.17 -6.38 -14.25
CA ARG A 130 -8.42 -6.98 -14.76
C ARG A 130 -9.67 -6.45 -14.05
N GLU A 131 -9.79 -5.12 -13.95
CA GLU A 131 -10.92 -4.40 -13.33
C GLU A 131 -11.03 -4.55 -11.80
N ARG A 132 -10.03 -5.20 -11.17
CA ARG A 132 -9.87 -5.24 -9.73
C ARG A 132 -8.74 -4.31 -9.30
N ILE A 133 -9.02 -3.47 -8.32
CA ILE A 133 -8.06 -2.53 -7.79
C ILE A 133 -7.37 -3.14 -6.58
N PHE A 134 -6.05 -3.12 -6.60
CA PHE A 134 -5.22 -3.60 -5.51
C PHE A 134 -4.43 -2.44 -4.92
N ILE A 135 -4.35 -2.42 -3.58
CA ILE A 135 -3.50 -1.50 -2.83
C ILE A 135 -2.49 -2.33 -2.02
N ILE A 136 -1.22 -2.05 -2.27
CA ILE A 136 -0.07 -2.66 -1.61
C ILE A 136 0.77 -1.59 -0.90
N CYS A 137 1.47 -1.99 0.15
CA CYS A 137 2.25 -1.09 0.99
C CYS A 137 3.69 -0.94 0.51
N HIS A 138 4.55 -0.32 1.31
CA HIS A 138 5.93 -0.03 0.96
C HIS A 138 6.82 -1.27 1.13
N LYS A 139 6.58 -2.28 0.30
CA LYS A 139 7.30 -3.54 0.25
C LYS A 139 7.60 -3.95 -1.21
N PRO A 140 8.50 -4.91 -1.44
CA PRO A 140 8.59 -5.58 -2.72
C PRO A 140 7.31 -6.34 -3.06
N GLU A 141 7.14 -6.66 -4.33
CA GLU A 141 6.01 -7.42 -4.85
C GLU A 141 6.45 -8.16 -6.11
N LEU A 142 6.91 -9.38 -5.95
CA LEU A 142 7.29 -10.30 -7.00
C LEU A 142 6.03 -10.88 -7.65
N MET A 143 6.07 -11.00 -8.97
CA MET A 143 5.07 -11.75 -9.72
C MET A 143 5.64 -12.15 -11.08
N MET A 144 5.02 -13.13 -11.71
CA MET A 144 5.34 -13.46 -13.09
C MET A 144 4.69 -12.44 -14.05
N VAL A 145 5.42 -12.02 -15.08
CA VAL A 145 4.84 -11.22 -16.16
C VAL A 145 3.90 -12.11 -16.98
N ASN A 146 2.66 -11.68 -17.13
CA ASN A 146 1.64 -12.47 -17.81
C ASN A 146 2.03 -12.76 -19.26
N GLY A 147 1.98 -14.03 -19.65
CA GLY A 147 2.31 -14.47 -21.01
C GLY A 147 3.80 -14.61 -21.31
N SER A 148 4.70 -14.46 -20.33
CA SER A 148 6.16 -14.59 -20.53
C SER A 148 6.67 -16.03 -20.58
N PHE A 149 5.83 -17.03 -20.37
CA PHE A 149 6.25 -18.44 -20.40
C PHE A 149 6.59 -18.89 -21.83
N HIS A 150 7.84 -19.27 -22.03
CA HIS A 150 8.33 -19.78 -23.31
C HIS A 150 9.30 -20.97 -23.11
N PRO A 151 9.36 -21.92 -24.06
CA PRO A 151 8.44 -22.09 -25.17
C PRO A 151 7.09 -22.67 -24.71
N VAL A 152 6.01 -22.34 -25.41
CA VAL A 152 4.68 -22.95 -25.18
C VAL A 152 4.55 -24.32 -25.85
N SER A 153 5.45 -24.65 -26.79
CA SER A 153 5.50 -25.93 -27.48
C SER A 153 6.93 -26.34 -27.83
N ALA A 154 7.20 -27.64 -27.84
CA ALA A 154 8.52 -28.20 -28.17
C ALA A 154 8.39 -29.60 -28.80
N LEU A 155 9.42 -30.09 -29.48
CA LEU A 155 9.42 -31.45 -30.02
C LEU A 155 9.60 -32.48 -28.91
N ALA A 156 9.13 -33.70 -29.12
CA ALA A 156 9.42 -34.83 -28.23
C ALA A 156 10.92 -35.16 -28.18
N ASN A 157 11.42 -35.50 -26.98
CA ASN A 157 12.83 -35.85 -26.71
C ASN A 157 13.86 -34.78 -27.15
N GLU A 158 13.49 -33.49 -27.05
CA GLU A 158 14.32 -32.35 -27.39
C GLU A 158 14.81 -31.66 -26.10
N SER A 159 16.06 -31.16 -26.12
CA SER A 159 16.56 -30.30 -25.04
C SER A 159 16.14 -28.86 -25.30
N ILE A 160 15.34 -28.30 -24.39
CA ILE A 160 14.80 -26.95 -24.47
C ILE A 160 15.28 -26.09 -23.31
N ASN A 161 15.28 -24.78 -23.53
CA ASN A 161 15.45 -23.79 -22.47
C ASN A 161 14.09 -23.13 -22.20
N VAL A 162 13.55 -23.35 -21.01
CA VAL A 162 12.27 -22.78 -20.60
C VAL A 162 12.55 -21.49 -19.84
N SER A 163 11.90 -20.39 -20.22
CA SER A 163 12.03 -19.09 -19.58
C SER A 163 10.69 -18.53 -19.10
N ILE A 164 10.77 -17.69 -18.07
CA ILE A 164 9.73 -16.77 -17.63
C ILE A 164 10.34 -15.43 -17.28
N ASP A 165 9.51 -14.39 -17.32
CA ASP A 165 9.88 -13.08 -16.79
C ASP A 165 9.27 -12.91 -15.40
N VAL A 166 10.13 -12.58 -14.43
CA VAL A 166 9.75 -12.20 -13.07
C VAL A 166 9.93 -10.71 -12.92
N ILE A 167 8.90 -10.01 -12.43
CA ILE A 167 8.95 -8.58 -12.15
C ILE A 167 8.84 -8.33 -10.65
N ASN A 168 9.60 -7.37 -10.12
CA ASN A 168 9.29 -6.78 -8.83
C ASN A 168 8.39 -5.56 -9.05
N PHE A 169 7.08 -5.79 -9.04
CA PHE A 169 6.05 -4.77 -9.19
C PHE A 169 5.82 -3.94 -7.91
N GLY A 170 6.65 -4.11 -6.90
CA GLY A 170 6.53 -3.41 -5.63
C GLY A 170 7.29 -2.09 -5.63
N PRO A 171 6.93 -1.13 -4.76
CA PRO A 171 7.65 0.14 -4.58
C PRO A 171 9.07 0.01 -3.99
N VAL A 172 9.55 -1.18 -3.64
CA VAL A 172 10.81 -1.38 -2.92
C VAL A 172 11.61 -2.49 -3.58
N ASP A 173 12.93 -2.31 -3.65
CA ASP A 173 13.86 -3.32 -4.15
C ASP A 173 13.84 -4.58 -3.27
N CYS A 174 13.95 -5.77 -3.87
CA CYS A 174 14.08 -7.01 -3.13
C CYS A 174 15.53 -7.53 -3.13
N GLY A 175 15.85 -8.29 -2.10
CA GLY A 175 17.07 -9.08 -2.03
C GLY A 175 16.95 -10.38 -2.82
N GLN A 176 17.78 -11.35 -2.45
CA GLN A 176 17.82 -12.64 -3.12
C GLN A 176 16.53 -13.45 -2.89
N PHE A 177 16.04 -14.09 -3.96
CA PHE A 177 14.94 -15.05 -3.90
C PHE A 177 15.21 -16.24 -4.82
N ARG A 178 14.36 -17.28 -4.71
CA ARG A 178 14.50 -18.53 -5.48
C ARG A 178 13.22 -18.81 -6.27
N VAL A 179 13.39 -19.02 -7.57
CA VAL A 179 12.32 -19.50 -8.46
C VAL A 179 12.44 -21.02 -8.57
N LEU A 180 11.34 -21.72 -8.30
CA LEU A 180 11.22 -23.16 -8.40
C LEU A 180 10.41 -23.53 -9.64
N PHE A 181 10.99 -24.34 -10.51
CA PHE A 181 10.30 -24.98 -11.62
C PHE A 181 10.02 -26.42 -11.21
N ASN A 182 8.74 -26.73 -11.00
CA ASN A 182 8.27 -28.06 -10.70
C ASN A 182 7.72 -28.69 -11.98
N ASN A 183 8.51 -29.58 -12.56
CA ASN A 183 8.10 -30.34 -13.73
C ASN A 183 7.56 -31.69 -13.24
N THR A 184 6.23 -31.75 -13.19
CA THR A 184 5.47 -32.93 -12.77
C THR A 184 5.61 -34.12 -13.72
N ILE A 185 6.14 -33.88 -14.93
CA ILE A 185 6.32 -34.89 -15.99
C ILE A 185 7.56 -35.76 -15.73
N LEU A 186 8.67 -35.10 -15.41
CA LEU A 186 9.96 -35.74 -15.17
C LEU A 186 10.16 -36.06 -13.68
N ASN A 187 9.17 -35.73 -12.85
CA ASN A 187 9.25 -35.79 -11.39
C ASN A 187 10.54 -35.13 -10.87
N ASN A 188 10.90 -33.99 -11.47
CA ASN A 188 12.09 -33.25 -11.12
C ASN A 188 11.74 -31.82 -10.77
N THR A 189 12.63 -31.21 -10.01
CA THR A 189 12.47 -29.85 -9.55
C THR A 189 13.79 -29.14 -9.72
N ILE A 190 13.75 -28.03 -10.45
CA ILE A 190 14.92 -27.19 -10.69
C ILE A 190 14.67 -25.86 -10.00
N SER A 191 15.72 -25.30 -9.40
CA SER A 191 15.61 -23.99 -8.76
C SER A 191 16.70 -23.06 -9.24
N VAL A 192 16.30 -21.82 -9.52
CA VAL A 192 17.17 -20.75 -9.97
C VAL A 192 17.17 -19.66 -8.91
N VAL A 193 18.35 -19.15 -8.60
CA VAL A 193 18.53 -18.06 -7.63
C VAL A 193 18.61 -16.74 -8.38
N VAL A 194 17.76 -15.78 -8.00
CA VAL A 194 17.84 -14.40 -8.45
C VAL A 194 18.46 -13.58 -7.32
N PRO A 195 19.60 -12.89 -7.53
CA PRO A 195 20.36 -12.26 -6.45
C PRO A 195 19.68 -11.04 -5.83
N SER A 196 18.96 -10.28 -6.64
CA SER A 196 18.18 -9.10 -6.26
C SER A 196 17.34 -8.65 -7.44
N LEU A 197 16.25 -7.93 -7.19
CA LEU A 197 15.45 -7.31 -8.25
C LEU A 197 14.96 -5.93 -7.78
N LYS A 198 15.34 -4.87 -8.50
CA LYS A 198 14.91 -3.51 -8.14
C LYS A 198 13.43 -3.31 -8.40
N SER A 199 12.85 -2.30 -7.76
CA SER A 199 11.48 -1.86 -8.03
C SER A 199 11.26 -1.60 -9.53
N GLU A 200 10.20 -2.19 -10.08
CA GLU A 200 9.83 -2.22 -11.51
C GLU A 200 10.83 -2.90 -12.46
N GLU A 201 11.84 -3.58 -11.94
CA GLU A 201 12.79 -4.34 -12.76
C GLU A 201 12.24 -5.73 -13.10
N VAL A 202 12.57 -6.18 -14.31
CA VAL A 202 12.21 -7.51 -14.82
C VAL A 202 13.49 -8.33 -14.92
N ALA A 203 13.45 -9.56 -14.40
CA ALA A 203 14.48 -10.57 -14.59
C ALA A 203 13.92 -11.73 -15.41
N GLU A 204 14.60 -12.06 -16.50
CA GLU A 204 14.36 -13.29 -17.25
C GLU A 204 15.04 -14.45 -16.51
N VAL A 205 14.25 -15.46 -16.16
CA VAL A 205 14.69 -16.65 -15.43
C VAL A 205 14.50 -17.86 -16.33
N TRP A 206 15.56 -18.64 -16.52
CA TRP A 206 15.56 -19.76 -17.44
C TRP A 206 16.08 -21.05 -16.80
N PHE A 207 15.60 -22.20 -17.29
CA PHE A 207 16.12 -23.51 -16.92
C PHE A 207 16.10 -24.46 -18.13
N ASN A 208 17.11 -25.32 -18.19
CA ASN A 208 17.20 -26.34 -19.22
C ASN A 208 16.44 -27.60 -18.79
N MET A 209 15.69 -28.18 -19.72
CA MET A 209 15.07 -29.50 -19.56
C MET A 209 15.02 -30.27 -20.88
N THR A 210 14.87 -31.58 -20.79
CA THR A 210 14.58 -32.44 -21.96
C THR A 210 13.10 -32.81 -21.95
N THR A 211 12.41 -32.62 -23.06
CA THR A 211 11.00 -32.98 -23.17
C THR A 211 10.82 -34.50 -23.14
N PRO A 212 9.64 -35.00 -22.71
CA PRO A 212 9.32 -36.43 -22.78
C PRO A 212 9.33 -36.98 -24.21
N GLU A 213 9.47 -38.30 -24.33
CA GLU A 213 9.33 -39.00 -25.61
C GLU A 213 7.88 -39.03 -26.12
N THR A 214 6.91 -38.98 -25.20
CA THR A 214 5.49 -38.99 -25.54
C THR A 214 4.99 -37.60 -25.85
N THR A 215 4.26 -37.45 -26.95
CA THR A 215 3.56 -36.21 -27.28
C THR A 215 2.36 -35.98 -26.35
N GLY A 216 1.99 -34.73 -26.13
CA GLY A 216 0.87 -34.38 -25.27
C GLY A 216 1.02 -33.03 -24.57
N TYR A 217 0.01 -32.71 -23.77
CA TYR A 217 -0.01 -31.51 -22.93
C TYR A 217 0.49 -31.83 -21.55
N TYR A 218 1.48 -31.08 -21.10
CA TYR A 218 2.12 -31.32 -19.83
C TYR A 218 2.04 -30.12 -18.90
N PRO A 219 1.60 -30.30 -17.64
CA PRO A 219 1.49 -29.19 -16.71
C PRO A 219 2.87 -28.77 -16.18
N ILE A 220 3.08 -27.45 -16.19
CA ILE A 220 4.26 -26.80 -15.62
C ILE A 220 3.81 -25.92 -14.46
N GLU A 221 4.43 -26.10 -13.32
CA GLU A 221 4.21 -25.28 -12.13
C GLU A 221 5.46 -24.47 -11.81
N ILE A 222 5.30 -23.17 -11.61
CA ILE A 222 6.41 -22.27 -11.27
C ILE A 222 6.06 -21.51 -10.00
N LYS A 223 6.95 -21.56 -9.01
CA LYS A 223 6.82 -20.83 -7.74
C LYS A 223 7.95 -19.83 -7.63
N ILE A 224 7.60 -18.55 -7.57
CA ILE A 224 8.51 -17.46 -7.27
C ILE A 224 8.64 -17.37 -5.74
N ASP A 225 9.83 -17.03 -5.26
CA ASP A 225 10.18 -16.99 -3.83
C ASP A 225 9.65 -18.17 -3.00
N VAL A 226 9.99 -19.39 -3.42
CA VAL A 226 9.46 -20.63 -2.80
C VAL A 226 9.71 -20.76 -1.29
N ASN A 227 10.72 -20.06 -0.78
CA ASN A 227 11.09 -20.08 0.63
C ASN A 227 10.45 -18.92 1.43
N ASN A 228 9.63 -18.08 0.80
CA ASN A 228 9.06 -16.86 1.37
C ASN A 228 10.15 -15.97 2.01
N SER A 229 11.29 -15.85 1.33
CA SER A 229 12.48 -15.12 1.82
C SER A 229 12.35 -13.61 1.62
N VAL A 230 11.53 -13.18 0.67
CA VAL A 230 11.13 -11.80 0.46
C VAL A 230 9.75 -11.63 1.12
N ASN A 231 9.60 -10.58 1.92
CA ASN A 231 8.33 -10.26 2.57
C ASN A 231 7.58 -9.26 1.70
N GLU A 232 6.47 -9.71 1.12
CA GLU A 232 5.74 -8.99 0.09
C GLU A 232 4.43 -8.41 0.64
N SER A 233 3.65 -7.75 -0.21
CA SER A 233 2.30 -7.33 0.17
C SER A 233 1.29 -8.43 -0.14
N ILE A 234 1.49 -9.15 -1.25
CA ILE A 234 0.69 -10.29 -1.67
C ILE A 234 1.61 -11.50 -1.79
N GLU A 235 1.46 -12.49 -0.91
CA GLU A 235 2.28 -13.71 -0.99
C GLU A 235 1.64 -14.78 -1.93
N SER A 236 0.38 -14.58 -2.30
CA SER A 236 -0.43 -15.57 -3.03
C SER A 236 -0.33 -15.51 -4.55
N ASN A 237 0.29 -14.47 -5.11
CA ASN A 237 0.46 -14.27 -6.56
C ASN A 237 1.84 -14.70 -7.09
N ASN A 238 2.67 -15.29 -6.22
CA ASN A 238 3.98 -15.85 -6.55
C ASN A 238 3.93 -17.23 -7.23
N PHE A 239 2.84 -17.55 -7.91
CA PHE A 239 2.62 -18.87 -8.49
C PHE A 239 2.03 -18.81 -9.90
N TYR A 240 2.54 -19.67 -10.77
CA TYR A 240 2.06 -19.84 -12.13
C TYR A 240 1.82 -21.31 -12.46
N ASN A 241 0.69 -21.56 -13.12
CA ASN A 241 0.33 -22.84 -13.72
C ASN A 241 0.16 -22.65 -15.22
N GLY A 242 0.93 -23.41 -15.99
CA GLY A 242 0.86 -23.41 -17.45
C GLY A 242 0.89 -24.83 -18.01
N THR A 243 0.85 -24.91 -19.34
CA THR A 243 0.99 -26.16 -20.07
C THR A 243 2.03 -26.02 -21.16
N LEU A 244 2.93 -27.01 -21.25
CA LEU A 244 3.85 -27.20 -22.36
C LEU A 244 3.23 -28.22 -23.33
N ASN A 245 3.10 -27.86 -24.60
CA ASN A 245 2.62 -28.76 -25.65
C ASN A 245 3.80 -29.46 -26.32
N VAL A 246 3.93 -30.78 -26.14
CA VAL A 246 4.98 -31.58 -26.78
C VAL A 246 4.40 -32.24 -28.03
N VAL A 247 5.02 -31.97 -29.18
CA VAL A 247 4.56 -32.42 -30.50
C VAL A 247 5.55 -33.33 -31.21
#